data_AF-A0A7V5R4K3-F1
#
_entry.id   AF-A0A7V5R4K3-F1
#
_cell.length_a   1.000
_cell.length_b   1.000
_cell.length_c   1.000
_cell.angle_alpha   90.00
_cell.angle_beta   90.00
_cell.angle_gamma   90.00
#
_symmetry.space_group_name_H-M   'P 1'
#
loop_
_entity.id
_entity.type
_entity.pdbx_description
1 polymer ?
#
loop_
_entity_poly.entity_id
_entity_poly.type
_entity_poly.pdbx_seq_one_letter_code
_entity_poly.pdbx_strand_id
1 'polypeptide(L)'
;MIRLFFQLFAPVFIVTTLFIFNLNFFLTPLFSFALRNQTAYELKGIIHMLDEGMANIGSTQPVDRERKLKQVQAQFLFDLDLLDIQNIQLPPDRKKSLEQGEFVFEPDNDDIIYHVSSNAQQVWKLNIEQGESETDDAYIKRLAVGPQRIILNHLRSIPERDWNQAVEAMSQKFDMPLALRTRDTVDIKPQDLKNLKAQGVIVFQDNSLDRIYSLIPGTGYVLEIGPFQNPLIIRYADQVFIALLGFLMGFVVWLLLRPIWRDLRKLQHASDNFGKGQLETRAHYSRHSPVKKILHAFNGMATHIQQLISSHKELTRAVSHELRTPVSRLRFSLEMLAETKDEKSRRRYLQEMNTDIDELDDLLGELLSYARMDRDQEFIEYTPVLLRDWLQEQMLMHKRVCNTKTLQISHDPKLPSQAVACMDPKLMARALSNLIRNGCRYADQNVHIHLGFNSGKYLLSVDDDGPGIPAAIQESIFEPFTRADPSRDRNSGGYGLGLAIVKQIAEAHQGSVQLGKSELGGAKFIISWWVESF
;
A
#
# COMPACT_ATOMS: atom_id res chain seq x y z
N MET A 1 -1.16 0.38 -10.42
CA MET A 1 0.06 0.85 -9.73
C MET A 1 -0.14 2.22 -9.06
N ILE A 2 -0.73 3.20 -9.75
CA ILE A 2 -0.95 4.58 -9.23
C ILE A 2 -1.67 4.63 -7.86
N ARG A 3 -2.75 3.87 -7.66
CA ARG A 3 -3.45 3.82 -6.35
C ARG A 3 -2.58 3.31 -5.20
N LEU A 4 -1.72 2.31 -5.46
CA LEU A 4 -0.82 1.74 -4.44
C LEU A 4 0.28 2.75 -4.09
N PHE A 5 0.79 3.47 -5.10
CA PHE A 5 1.74 4.56 -4.90
C PHE A 5 1.14 5.66 -4.00
N PHE A 6 -0.05 6.18 -4.31
CA PHE A 6 -0.67 7.18 -3.44
C PHE A 6 -1.00 6.66 -2.04
N GLN A 7 -1.43 5.40 -1.89
CA GLN A 7 -1.67 4.81 -0.57
C GLN A 7 -0.41 4.67 0.28
N LEU A 8 0.76 4.45 -0.33
CA LEU A 8 2.04 4.33 0.37
C LEU A 8 2.69 5.70 0.63
N PHE A 9 2.64 6.62 -0.33
CA PHE A 9 3.39 7.88 -0.24
C PHE A 9 2.59 9.05 0.34
N ALA A 10 1.25 9.04 0.26
CA ALA A 10 0.44 10.12 0.83
C ALA A 10 0.58 10.24 2.37
N PRO A 11 0.58 9.14 3.16
CA PRO A 11 0.79 9.23 4.61
C PRO A 11 2.16 9.81 4.95
N VAL A 12 3.18 9.42 4.19
CA VAL A 12 4.54 9.93 4.31
C VAL A 12 4.55 11.44 4.10
N PHE A 13 3.97 11.92 2.99
CA PHE A 13 3.91 13.34 2.66
C PHE A 13 3.09 14.17 3.67
N ILE A 14 1.95 13.64 4.12
CA ILE A 14 1.10 14.29 5.13
C ILE A 14 1.88 14.45 6.44
N VAL A 15 2.58 13.40 6.87
CA VAL A 15 3.36 13.45 8.10
C VAL A 15 4.53 14.42 7.96
N THR A 16 5.23 14.49 6.82
CA THR A 16 6.27 15.51 6.58
C THR A 16 5.69 16.91 6.68
N THR A 17 4.59 17.16 5.99
CA THR A 17 4.00 18.50 5.91
C THR A 17 3.44 18.94 7.26
N LEU A 18 2.75 18.05 7.98
CA LEU A 18 2.27 18.33 9.33
C LEU A 18 3.45 18.56 10.29
N PHE A 19 4.52 17.77 10.16
CA PHE A 19 5.70 17.94 10.99
C PHE A 19 6.35 19.31 10.75
N ILE A 20 6.60 19.69 9.49
CA ILE A 20 7.15 21.00 9.11
C ILE A 20 6.24 22.14 9.60
N PHE A 21 4.92 22.03 9.41
CA PHE A 21 3.98 23.08 9.79
C PHE A 21 3.87 23.27 11.30
N ASN A 22 3.76 22.17 12.07
CA ASN A 22 3.71 22.25 13.53
C ASN A 22 5.06 22.68 14.12
N LEU A 23 6.16 22.40 13.43
CA LEU A 23 7.49 22.78 13.90
C LEU A 23 7.63 24.29 14.08
N ASN A 24 7.21 25.08 13.09
CA ASN A 24 7.30 26.54 13.17
C ASN A 24 6.46 27.08 14.35
N PHE A 25 5.33 26.44 14.63
CA PHE A 25 4.48 26.82 15.76
C PHE A 25 5.12 26.57 17.14
N PHE A 26 5.90 25.50 17.31
CA PHE A 26 6.49 25.15 18.61
C PHE A 26 7.93 25.62 18.80
N LEU A 27 8.75 25.60 17.75
CA LEU A 27 10.16 25.98 17.83
C LEU A 27 10.34 27.49 17.87
N THR A 28 9.60 28.26 17.07
CA THR A 28 9.77 29.72 17.01
C THR A 28 9.54 30.40 18.38
N PRO A 29 8.54 30.01 19.20
CA PRO A 29 8.42 30.52 20.57
C PRO A 29 9.55 30.07 21.50
N LEU A 30 10.05 28.84 21.36
CA LEU A 30 11.13 28.31 22.19
C LEU A 30 12.46 28.99 21.86
N PHE A 31 12.75 29.19 20.57
CA PHE A 31 13.91 29.92 20.09
C PHE A 31 13.85 31.39 20.49
N SER A 32 12.73 32.07 20.27
CA SER A 32 12.58 33.47 20.69
C SER A 32 12.69 33.62 22.21
N PHE A 33 12.19 32.66 23.00
CA PHE A 33 12.42 32.65 24.44
C PHE A 33 13.90 32.48 24.81
N ALA A 34 14.60 31.53 24.18
CA ALA A 34 16.04 31.32 24.42
C ALA A 34 16.87 32.55 24.02
N LEU A 35 16.58 33.16 22.87
CA LEU A 35 17.21 34.38 22.38
C LEU A 35 16.92 35.56 23.32
N ARG A 36 15.67 35.79 23.73
CA ARG A 36 15.31 36.87 24.66
C ARG A 36 16.05 36.78 25.99
N ASN A 37 16.17 35.57 26.56
CA ASN A 37 16.92 35.37 27.80
C ASN A 37 18.42 35.64 27.62
N GLN A 38 18.99 35.26 26.47
CA GLN A 38 20.38 35.55 26.15
C GLN A 38 20.62 37.05 25.96
N THR A 39 19.79 37.73 25.16
CA THR A 39 19.85 39.19 24.97
C THR A 39 19.69 39.94 26.30
N ALA A 40 18.77 39.53 27.16
CA ALA A 40 18.59 40.13 28.49
C ALA A 40 19.86 40.00 29.36
N TYR A 41 20.54 38.86 29.30
CA TYR A 41 21.82 38.65 30.00
C TYR A 41 22.91 39.57 29.45
N GLU A 42 23.03 39.70 28.13
CA GLU A 42 24.02 40.55 27.47
C GLU A 42 23.79 42.05 27.74
N LEU A 43 22.53 42.48 27.76
CA LEU A 43 22.15 43.88 28.01
C LEU A 43 22.30 44.30 29.47
N LYS A 44 22.29 43.37 30.43
CA LYS A 44 22.44 43.69 31.86
C LYS A 44 23.70 44.51 32.14
N GLY A 45 24.84 44.10 31.58
CA GLY A 45 26.09 44.84 31.73
C GLY A 45 26.07 46.20 31.04
N ILE A 46 25.36 46.31 29.92
CA ILE A 46 25.18 47.57 29.19
C ILE A 46 24.34 48.56 30.02
N ILE A 47 23.25 48.12 30.65
CA ILE A 47 22.43 48.96 31.52
C ILE A 47 23.27 49.52 32.68
N HIS A 48 24.09 48.69 33.33
CA HIS A 48 24.97 49.15 34.40
C HIS A 48 25.95 50.23 33.93
N MET A 49 26.51 50.10 32.73
CA MET A 49 27.36 51.14 32.13
C MET A 49 26.59 52.44 31.82
N LEU A 50 25.36 52.33 31.31
CA LEU A 50 24.49 53.47 31.04
C LEU A 50 24.14 54.23 32.32
N ASP A 51 23.78 53.51 33.38
CA ASP A 51 23.46 54.08 34.69
C ASP A 51 24.68 54.76 35.31
N GLU A 52 25.87 54.17 35.23
CA GLU A 52 27.10 54.81 35.70
C GLU A 52 27.46 56.07 34.89
N GLY A 53 27.31 56.00 33.56
CA GLY A 53 27.51 57.15 32.68
C GLY A 53 26.61 58.33 33.03
N MET A 54 25.38 58.04 33.49
CA MET A 54 24.44 59.05 33.98
C MET A 54 24.74 59.51 35.42
N ALA A 55 25.30 58.66 36.28
CA ALA A 55 25.57 58.95 37.69
C ALA A 55 26.82 59.82 37.93
N ASN A 56 27.87 59.67 37.11
CA ASN A 56 29.17 60.33 37.31
C ASN A 56 29.20 61.85 37.09
N ILE A 57 28.06 62.49 36.80
CA ILE A 57 28.02 63.94 36.59
C ILE A 57 26.86 64.53 37.41
N GLY A 58 27.16 64.99 38.62
CA GLY A 58 26.19 65.51 39.60
C GLY A 58 25.59 66.87 39.25
N SER A 59 24.70 66.95 38.26
CA SER A 59 23.86 68.14 38.08
C SER A 59 22.38 67.79 38.01
N THR A 60 21.59 68.44 38.88
CA THR A 60 20.14 68.31 39.07
C THR A 60 19.32 69.14 38.08
N GLN A 61 19.97 69.85 37.14
CA GLN A 61 19.29 70.70 36.16
C GLN A 61 18.85 69.90 34.90
N PRO A 62 17.60 70.07 34.42
CA PRO A 62 17.07 69.33 33.26
C PRO A 62 17.90 69.48 31.97
N VAL A 63 18.46 70.67 31.73
CA VAL A 63 19.21 70.99 30.49
C VAL A 63 20.56 70.25 30.43
N ASP A 64 21.26 70.14 31.55
CA ASP A 64 22.52 69.38 31.62
C ASP A 64 22.29 67.88 31.45
N ARG A 65 21.16 67.39 31.95
CA ARG A 65 20.76 66.00 31.85
C ARG A 65 20.51 65.58 30.39
N GLU A 66 19.81 66.41 29.61
CA GLU A 66 19.56 66.16 28.19
C GLU A 66 20.87 66.17 27.38
N ARG A 67 21.78 67.09 27.69
CA ARG A 67 23.11 67.14 27.05
C ARG A 67 23.95 65.88 27.34
N LYS A 68 23.88 65.35 28.56
CA LYS A 68 24.57 64.10 28.94
C LYS A 68 23.96 62.89 28.26
N LEU A 69 22.63 62.81 28.22
CA LEU A 69 21.94 61.74 27.52
C LEU A 69 22.39 61.68 26.06
N LYS A 70 22.48 62.82 25.35
CA LYS A 70 23.02 62.88 23.98
C LYS A 70 24.48 62.42 23.87
N GLN A 71 25.31 62.69 24.88
CA GLN A 71 26.71 62.22 24.91
C GLN A 71 26.83 60.72 25.14
N VAL A 72 25.96 60.14 25.97
CA VAL A 72 25.90 58.69 26.20
C VAL A 72 25.33 57.98 24.97
N GLN A 73 24.21 58.47 24.43
CA GLN A 73 23.58 57.98 23.19
C GLN A 73 24.59 57.90 22.03
N ALA A 74 25.42 58.94 21.84
CA ALA A 74 26.41 58.99 20.77
C ALA A 74 27.48 57.89 20.81
N GLN A 75 27.61 57.17 21.94
CA GLN A 75 28.57 56.08 22.09
C GLN A 75 28.04 54.76 21.53
N PHE A 76 26.73 54.56 21.48
CA PHE A 76 26.09 53.33 21.02
C PHE A 76 25.70 53.39 19.53
N LEU A 77 25.46 52.23 18.92
CA LEU A 77 25.05 52.09 17.52
C LEU A 77 23.56 51.73 17.37
N PHE A 78 22.78 51.93 18.43
CA PHE A 78 21.34 51.66 18.49
C PHE A 78 20.66 52.79 19.26
N ASP A 79 19.36 53.00 19.03
CA ASP A 79 18.66 54.12 19.64
C ASP A 79 18.39 53.83 21.12
N LEU A 80 18.63 54.85 21.94
CA LEU A 80 18.60 54.78 23.39
C LEU A 80 17.80 55.95 23.92
N ASP A 81 16.67 55.71 24.59
CA ASP A 81 15.89 56.75 25.25
C ASP A 81 15.78 56.48 26.76
N LEU A 82 15.74 57.56 27.54
CA LEU A 82 15.48 57.48 28.99
C LEU A 82 14.11 58.11 29.28
N LEU A 83 13.15 57.27 29.61
CA LEU A 83 11.74 57.64 29.79
C LEU A 83 11.33 57.54 31.26
N ASP A 84 10.26 58.24 31.62
CA ASP A 84 9.59 58.04 32.91
C ASP A 84 8.73 56.77 32.84
N ILE A 85 8.78 55.93 33.87
CA ILE A 85 8.01 54.67 33.95
C ILE A 85 6.49 54.89 33.83
N GLN A 86 5.99 56.09 34.17
CA GLN A 86 4.58 56.43 34.03
C GLN A 86 4.17 56.68 32.57
N ASN A 87 5.09 57.11 31.73
CA ASN A 87 4.83 57.47 30.33
C ASN A 87 4.86 56.27 29.37
N ILE A 88 5.20 55.09 29.88
CA ILE A 88 5.32 53.87 29.09
C ILE A 88 3.97 53.13 29.05
N GLN A 89 3.50 52.87 27.83
CA GLN A 89 2.26 52.14 27.56
C GLN A 89 2.57 50.66 27.35
N LEU A 90 2.65 49.89 28.44
CA LEU A 90 2.82 48.44 28.40
C LEU A 90 1.61 47.71 29.02
N PRO A 91 1.33 46.47 28.60
CA PRO A 91 0.33 45.62 29.27
C PRO A 91 0.61 45.49 30.78
N PRO A 92 -0.43 45.37 31.64
CA PRO A 92 -0.27 45.40 33.09
C PRO A 92 0.73 44.37 33.64
N ASP A 93 0.72 43.15 33.09
CA ASP A 93 1.62 42.07 33.51
C ASP A 93 3.09 42.39 33.17
N ARG A 94 3.33 42.94 31.97
CA ARG A 94 4.67 43.35 31.53
C ARG A 94 5.18 44.56 32.31
N LYS A 95 4.29 45.52 32.62
CA LYS A 95 4.64 46.66 33.47
C LYS A 95 5.07 46.21 34.86
N LYS A 96 4.41 45.21 35.43
CA LYS A 96 4.79 44.61 36.71
C LYS A 96 6.16 43.91 36.66
N SER A 97 6.44 43.14 35.61
CA SER A 97 7.78 42.56 35.37
C SER A 97 8.86 43.64 35.27
N LEU A 98 8.57 44.73 34.54
CA LEU A 98 9.49 45.86 34.43
C LEU A 98 9.78 46.48 35.80
N GLU A 99 8.75 46.75 36.61
CA GLU A 99 8.89 47.26 37.99
C GLU A 99 9.68 46.31 38.92
N GLN A 100 9.70 45.01 38.62
CA GLN A 100 10.50 44.00 39.33
C GLN A 100 11.97 43.96 38.88
N GLY A 101 12.35 44.79 37.90
CA GLY A 101 13.70 44.83 37.34
C GLY A 101 13.97 43.77 36.28
N GLU A 102 12.93 43.19 35.67
CA GLU A 102 13.09 42.28 34.54
C GLU A 102 13.23 43.07 33.22
N PHE A 103 13.96 42.50 32.27
CA PHE A 103 13.97 43.00 30.89
C PHE A 103 12.64 42.69 30.23
N VAL A 104 11.99 43.73 29.68
CA VAL A 104 10.68 43.61 29.05
C VAL A 104 10.77 44.01 27.58
N PHE A 105 10.46 43.05 26.71
CA PHE A 105 10.37 43.26 25.27
C PHE A 105 9.01 43.88 24.91
N GLU A 106 8.93 44.67 23.84
CA GLU A 106 7.66 45.22 23.32
C GLU A 106 6.81 44.10 22.68
N PRO A 107 5.48 44.02 22.89
CA PRO A 107 4.66 42.89 22.44
C PRO A 107 4.70 42.58 20.94
N ASP A 108 4.79 43.61 20.10
CA ASP A 108 4.73 43.50 18.65
C ASP A 108 6.10 43.80 17.99
N ASN A 109 7.14 44.04 18.79
CA ASN A 109 8.48 44.35 18.31
C ASN A 109 9.56 43.90 19.32
N ASP A 110 10.11 42.69 19.14
CA ASP A 110 11.14 42.16 20.03
C ASP A 110 12.48 42.97 19.97
N ASP A 111 12.62 43.92 19.06
CA ASP A 111 13.78 44.82 18.98
C ASP A 111 13.74 45.95 20.01
N ILE A 112 12.55 46.27 20.54
CA ILE A 112 12.39 47.31 21.55
C ILE A 112 12.37 46.67 22.93
N ILE A 113 13.33 47.08 23.76
CA ILE A 113 13.58 46.51 25.07
C ILE A 113 13.52 47.61 26.13
N TYR A 114 12.78 47.34 27.19
CA TYR A 114 12.61 48.20 28.35
C TYR A 114 13.31 47.59 29.57
N HIS A 115 14.07 48.40 30.29
CA HIS A 115 14.65 48.00 31.58
C HIS A 115 14.71 49.20 32.54
N VAL A 116 14.39 48.96 33.81
CA VAL A 116 14.40 50.02 34.84
C VAL A 116 15.84 50.49 35.12
N SER A 117 16.03 51.81 35.20
CA SER A 117 17.30 52.42 35.61
C SER A 117 17.50 52.30 37.13
N SER A 118 18.74 52.35 37.60
CA SER A 118 19.13 52.31 39.03
C SER A 118 18.31 53.17 40.00
N ASN A 119 17.62 54.23 39.54
CA ASN A 119 16.77 55.09 40.36
C ASN A 119 15.29 54.65 40.48
N ALA A 120 14.90 53.54 39.84
CA ALA A 120 13.57 52.94 39.85
C ALA A 120 12.38 53.82 39.39
N GLN A 121 12.62 55.05 38.95
CA GLN A 121 11.59 55.96 38.44
C GLN A 121 11.66 56.12 36.92
N GLN A 122 12.77 55.68 36.33
CA GLN A 122 13.01 55.81 34.90
C GLN A 122 13.35 54.48 34.27
N VAL A 123 13.14 54.42 32.97
CA VAL A 123 13.28 53.22 32.17
C VAL A 123 14.11 53.55 30.95
N TRP A 124 15.14 52.74 30.73
CA TRP A 124 15.85 52.70 29.46
C TRP A 124 14.99 52.00 28.43
N LYS A 125 14.75 52.68 27.31
CA LYS A 125 14.18 52.11 26.09
C LYS A 125 15.33 51.95 25.09
N LEU A 126 15.62 50.71 24.72
CA LEU A 126 16.64 50.35 23.75
C LEU A 126 15.89 49.89 22.49
N ASN A 127 16.16 50.49 21.34
CA ASN A 127 15.68 50.00 20.06
C ASN A 127 16.84 49.39 19.29
N ILE A 128 16.88 48.06 19.28
CA ILE A 128 17.94 47.26 18.71
C ILE A 128 17.40 46.61 17.45
N GLU A 129 17.03 47.44 16.46
CA GLU A 129 16.42 46.97 15.19
C GLU A 129 17.20 45.78 14.61
N GLN A 130 16.61 44.58 14.62
CA GLN A 130 17.08 43.45 13.83
C GLN A 130 16.57 43.69 12.41
N GLY A 131 17.47 44.04 11.50
CA GLY A 131 17.10 43.92 10.10
C GLY A 131 16.76 42.45 9.82
N GLU A 132 15.63 42.15 9.17
CA GLU A 132 15.22 40.76 8.82
C GLU A 132 16.27 39.96 7.98
N SER A 133 17.39 40.60 7.61
CA SER A 133 18.50 40.02 6.85
C SER A 133 19.89 40.27 7.49
N GLU A 134 19.96 40.71 8.74
CA GLU A 134 21.24 40.86 9.45
C GLU A 134 21.80 39.49 9.89
N THR A 135 23.06 39.23 9.55
CA THR A 135 23.83 38.10 10.09
C THR A 135 24.03 38.27 11.60
N ASP A 136 24.02 37.19 12.37
CA ASP A 136 24.25 37.21 13.84
C ASP A 136 25.48 38.07 14.26
N ASP A 137 26.55 38.07 13.45
CA ASP A 137 27.75 38.87 13.66
C ASP A 137 27.50 40.39 13.69
N ALA A 138 26.56 40.89 12.89
CA ALA A 138 26.25 42.31 12.77
C ALA A 138 25.47 42.81 13.99
N TYR A 139 24.54 41.99 14.48
CA TYR A 139 23.78 42.22 15.71
C TYR A 139 24.71 42.28 16.93
N ILE A 140 25.54 41.25 17.11
CA ILE A 140 26.51 41.17 18.23
C ILE A 140 27.47 42.36 18.20
N LYS A 141 27.94 42.75 17.01
CA LYS A 141 28.81 43.92 16.84
C LYS A 141 28.13 45.22 17.26
N ARG A 142 26.85 45.41 16.93
CA ARG A 142 26.10 46.62 17.29
C ARG A 142 25.98 46.78 18.81
N LEU A 143 25.71 45.68 19.52
CA LEU A 143 25.65 45.64 20.97
C LEU A 143 27.00 45.94 21.63
N ALA A 144 28.10 45.46 21.05
CA ALA A 144 29.43 45.54 21.67
C ALA A 144 30.15 46.89 21.49
N VAL A 145 29.85 47.66 20.43
CA VAL A 145 30.59 48.91 20.11
C VAL A 145 30.42 49.99 21.18
N GLY A 146 29.23 50.12 21.78
CA GLY A 146 28.99 51.10 22.85
C GLY A 146 29.81 50.82 24.11
N PRO A 147 29.66 49.63 24.73
CA PRO A 147 30.47 49.20 25.87
C PRO A 147 31.97 49.29 25.59
N GLN A 148 32.41 48.85 24.40
CA GLN A 148 33.79 48.96 23.97
C GLN A 148 34.29 50.41 24.03
N ARG A 149 33.55 51.38 23.47
CA ARG A 149 33.96 52.79 23.48
C ARG A 149 34.08 53.34 24.90
N ILE A 150 33.16 52.98 25.79
CA ILE A 150 33.19 53.36 27.21
C ILE A 150 34.47 52.81 27.86
N ILE A 151 34.72 51.51 27.72
CA ILE A 151 35.87 50.82 28.29
C ILE A 151 37.18 51.42 27.74
N LEU A 152 37.30 51.61 26.43
CA LEU A 152 38.51 52.18 25.80
C LEU A 152 38.77 53.62 26.25
N ASN A 153 37.72 54.44 26.40
CA ASN A 153 37.86 55.80 26.90
C ASN A 153 38.33 55.82 28.36
N HIS A 154 37.83 54.89 29.19
CA HIS A 154 38.28 54.76 30.56
C HIS A 154 39.75 54.31 30.64
N LEU A 155 40.14 53.29 29.88
CA LEU A 155 41.52 52.78 29.85
C LEU A 155 42.52 53.85 29.39
N ARG A 156 42.15 54.71 28.43
CA ARG A 156 42.98 55.85 28.00
C ARG A 156 43.24 56.87 29.11
N SER A 157 42.41 56.93 30.14
CA SER A 157 42.60 57.85 31.26
C SER A 157 43.57 57.32 32.34
N ILE A 158 44.02 56.06 32.22
CA ILE A 158 44.82 55.34 33.21
C ILE A 158 46.14 54.85 32.54
N PRO A 159 47.30 54.83 33.24
CA PRO A 159 48.54 54.29 32.69
C PRO A 159 48.44 52.82 32.26
N GLU A 160 49.11 52.44 31.17
CA GLU A 160 49.06 51.08 30.57
C GLU A 160 49.38 49.95 31.56
N ARG A 161 50.25 50.20 32.54
CA ARG A 161 50.61 49.23 33.59
C ARG A 161 49.43 48.78 34.46
N ASP A 162 48.41 49.63 34.58
CA ASP A 162 47.25 49.41 35.45
C ASP A 162 46.02 48.91 34.66
N TRP A 163 46.15 48.74 33.34
CA TRP A 163 45.04 48.35 32.47
C TRP A 163 44.46 46.97 32.80
N ASN A 164 45.30 45.98 33.11
CA ASN A 164 44.82 44.64 33.48
C ASN A 164 43.90 44.68 34.72
N GLN A 165 44.33 45.41 35.75
CA GLN A 165 43.54 45.56 36.99
C GLN A 165 42.27 46.38 36.75
N ALA A 166 42.34 47.41 35.90
CA ALA A 166 41.17 48.21 35.51
C ALA A 166 40.14 47.38 34.73
N VAL A 167 40.58 46.55 33.79
CA VAL A 167 39.71 45.64 33.02
C VAL A 167 39.05 44.61 33.93
N GLU A 168 39.78 44.03 34.87
CA GLU A 168 39.23 43.06 35.83
C GLU A 168 38.20 43.71 36.78
N ALA A 169 38.48 44.92 37.27
CA ALA A 169 37.55 45.68 38.10
C ALA A 169 36.27 46.05 37.32
N MET A 170 36.40 46.47 36.05
CA MET A 170 35.26 46.73 35.17
C MET A 170 34.47 45.45 34.86
N SER A 171 35.15 44.31 34.70
CA SER A 171 34.50 43.02 34.44
C SER A 171 33.56 42.64 35.58
N GLN A 172 34.01 42.78 36.83
CA GLN A 172 33.20 42.52 38.03
C GLN A 172 32.09 43.57 38.21
N LYS A 173 32.40 44.84 37.95
CA LYS A 173 31.45 45.94 38.15
C LYS A 173 30.28 45.90 37.17
N PHE A 174 30.53 45.54 35.91
CA PHE A 174 29.51 45.52 34.86
C PHE A 174 28.93 44.13 34.61
N ASP A 175 29.27 43.13 35.44
CA ASP A 175 28.80 41.74 35.27
C ASP A 175 29.04 41.23 33.83
N MET A 176 30.17 41.64 33.24
CA MET A 176 30.55 41.37 31.85
C MET A 176 31.94 40.75 31.82
N PRO A 177 32.14 39.56 31.24
CA PRO A 177 33.46 38.95 31.12
C PRO A 177 34.37 39.81 30.22
N LEU A 178 35.41 40.42 30.80
CA LEU A 178 36.38 41.25 30.07
C LEU A 178 37.80 40.75 30.34
N ALA A 179 38.63 40.67 29.31
CA ALA A 179 40.05 40.35 29.43
C ALA A 179 40.89 41.17 28.47
N LEU A 180 42.09 41.55 28.89
CA LEU A 180 43.08 42.17 28.01
C LEU A 180 44.02 41.08 27.47
N ARG A 181 44.12 40.98 26.15
CA ARG A 181 45.00 40.02 25.46
C ARG A 181 45.99 40.74 24.57
N THR A 182 47.14 40.13 24.33
CA THR A 182 48.07 40.63 23.31
C THR A 182 47.66 40.12 21.93
N ARG A 183 47.92 40.92 20.89
CA ARG A 183 47.56 40.55 19.51
C ARG A 183 48.20 39.24 19.03
N ASP A 184 49.35 38.88 19.56
CA ASP A 184 50.09 37.66 19.18
C ASP A 184 49.58 36.40 19.91
N THR A 185 48.84 36.56 21.01
CA THR A 185 48.27 35.44 21.80
C THR A 185 46.88 35.01 21.33
N VAL A 186 46.26 35.76 20.43
CA VAL A 186 44.93 35.43 19.88
C VAL A 186 45.13 34.85 18.48
N ASP A 187 44.64 33.62 18.26
CA ASP A 187 44.71 32.93 16.96
C ASP A 187 43.69 33.51 15.97
N ILE A 188 43.93 34.73 15.50
CA ILE A 188 43.05 35.45 14.57
C ILE A 188 43.45 35.10 13.13
N LYS A 189 42.52 34.53 12.35
CA LYS A 189 42.75 34.24 10.92
C LYS A 189 43.15 35.52 10.16
N PRO A 190 44.00 35.44 9.11
CA PRO A 190 44.50 36.62 8.39
C PRO A 190 43.40 37.52 7.79
N GLN A 191 42.23 36.96 7.47
CA GLN A 191 41.08 37.68 6.91
C GLN A 191 40.34 38.48 7.99
N ASP A 192 40.15 37.91 9.17
CA ASP A 192 39.51 38.57 10.31
C ASP A 192 40.41 39.65 10.89
N LEU A 193 41.74 39.48 10.79
CA LEU A 193 42.72 40.51 11.14
C LEU A 193 42.63 41.76 10.24
N LYS A 194 42.29 41.59 8.95
CA LYS A 194 42.05 42.72 8.04
C LYS A 194 40.75 43.45 8.41
N ASN A 195 39.70 42.71 8.73
CA ASN A 195 38.42 43.26 9.18
C ASN A 195 38.55 44.00 10.52
N LEU A 196 39.32 43.44 11.46
CA LEU A 196 39.62 44.08 12.75
C LEU A 196 40.36 45.40 12.58
N LYS A 197 41.33 45.46 11.67
CA LYS A 197 42.06 46.70 11.36
C LYS A 197 41.20 47.75 10.64
N ALA A 198 40.27 47.31 9.79
CA ALA A 198 39.41 48.21 9.04
C ALA A 198 38.22 48.72 9.86
N GLN A 199 37.69 47.92 10.78
CA GLN A 199 36.41 48.16 11.45
C GLN A 199 36.50 48.27 12.97
N GLY A 200 37.68 48.00 13.58
CA GLY A 200 37.94 48.15 15.01
C GLY A 200 37.37 47.05 15.92
N VAL A 201 36.42 46.24 15.44
CA VAL A 201 35.78 45.13 16.17
C VAL A 201 35.60 43.94 15.24
N ILE A 202 35.86 42.73 15.75
CA ILE A 202 35.46 41.47 15.14
C ILE A 202 34.74 40.58 16.14
N VAL A 203 33.77 39.82 15.65
CA VAL A 203 33.15 38.72 16.39
C VAL A 203 33.89 37.45 15.99
N PHE A 204 34.31 36.66 16.97
CA PHE A 204 34.97 35.38 16.76
C PHE A 204 34.15 34.28 17.41
N GLN A 205 33.73 33.32 16.59
CA GLN A 205 33.05 32.12 17.05
C GLN A 205 34.07 31.00 17.23
N ASP A 206 34.35 30.62 18.48
CA ASP A 206 35.15 29.43 18.79
C ASP A 206 34.33 28.41 19.58
N ASN A 207 34.09 27.25 18.96
CA ASN A 207 33.68 25.97 19.54
C ASN A 207 32.56 25.90 20.60
N SER A 208 31.87 26.99 20.97
CA SER A 208 30.68 27.08 21.86
C SER A 208 30.47 28.47 22.46
N LEU A 209 31.46 29.35 22.34
CA LEU A 209 31.49 30.63 23.05
C LEU A 209 31.75 31.76 22.05
N ASP A 210 30.84 32.72 22.00
CA ASP A 210 31.04 33.92 21.20
C ASP A 210 32.00 34.84 21.97
N ARG A 211 33.07 35.26 21.30
CA ARG A 211 34.06 36.19 21.84
C ARG A 211 34.16 37.38 20.91
N ILE A 212 34.12 38.56 21.47
CA ILE A 212 34.23 39.80 20.70
C ILE A 212 35.61 40.38 20.98
N TYR A 213 36.37 40.59 19.92
CA TYR A 213 37.69 41.17 20.00
C TYR A 213 37.66 42.59 19.45
N SER A 214 38.10 43.52 20.28
CA SER A 214 38.20 44.95 19.96
C SER A 214 39.66 45.37 19.96
N LEU A 215 40.11 45.99 18.88
CA LEU A 215 41.46 46.54 18.82
C LEU A 215 41.55 47.83 19.65
N ILE A 216 42.62 47.97 20.45
CA ILE A 216 42.94 49.23 21.13
C ILE A 216 43.89 50.05 20.21
N PRO A 217 43.42 51.12 19.54
CA PRO A 217 44.22 51.83 18.55
C PRO A 217 45.52 52.38 19.15
N GLY A 218 46.64 52.16 18.46
CA GLY A 218 47.96 52.64 18.90
C GLY A 218 48.70 51.71 19.85
N THR A 219 48.13 50.57 20.23
CA THR A 219 48.77 49.58 21.12
C THR A 219 48.81 48.17 20.51
N GLY A 220 49.59 47.27 21.11
CA GLY A 220 49.63 45.83 20.77
C GLY A 220 48.53 45.00 21.43
N TYR A 221 47.60 45.63 22.14
CA TYR A 221 46.57 44.95 22.93
C TYR A 221 45.22 44.87 22.20
N VAL A 222 44.48 43.83 22.54
CA VAL A 222 43.12 43.55 22.11
C VAL A 222 42.27 43.35 23.36
N LEU A 223 41.13 44.04 23.41
CA LEU A 223 40.11 43.82 24.44
C LEU A 223 39.25 42.63 24.01
N GLU A 224 39.21 41.60 24.84
CA GLU A 224 38.34 40.44 24.72
C GLU A 224 37.08 40.68 25.57
N ILE A 225 35.91 40.61 24.96
CA ILE A 225 34.60 40.68 25.61
C ILE A 225 33.92 39.32 25.40
N GLY A 226 33.57 38.65 26.50
CA GLY A 226 33.09 37.26 26.49
C GLY A 226 33.98 36.33 27.32
N PRO A 227 33.63 35.04 27.42
CA PRO A 227 32.75 34.31 26.52
C PRO A 227 31.25 34.50 26.80
N PHE A 228 30.46 34.68 25.74
CA PHE A 228 29.00 34.61 25.81
C PHE A 228 28.55 33.16 25.58
N GLN A 229 27.67 32.64 26.45
CA GLN A 229 27.17 31.27 26.34
C GLN A 229 26.06 31.19 25.30
N ASN A 230 26.31 30.52 24.18
CA ASN A 230 25.22 30.13 23.29
C ASN A 230 24.47 28.93 23.88
N PRO A 231 23.15 29.00 24.08
CA PRO A 231 22.39 27.88 24.64
C PRO A 231 22.52 26.67 23.72
N LEU A 232 22.85 25.50 24.30
CA LEU A 232 23.03 24.24 23.57
C LEU A 232 21.83 23.88 22.67
N ILE A 233 20.64 24.35 23.05
CA ILE A 233 19.39 24.20 22.29
C ILE A 233 19.54 24.80 20.90
N ILE A 234 20.13 25.99 20.76
CA ILE A 234 20.27 26.66 19.45
C ILE A 234 21.28 25.90 18.59
N ARG A 235 22.38 25.44 19.18
CA ARG A 235 23.46 24.75 18.45
C ARG A 235 23.05 23.40 17.85
N TYR A 236 22.28 22.60 18.59
CA TYR A 236 21.96 21.23 18.18
C TYR A 236 20.54 21.08 17.63
N ALA A 237 19.75 22.15 17.57
CA ALA A 237 18.37 22.10 17.10
C ALA A 237 18.23 21.45 15.72
N ASP A 238 19.07 21.85 14.76
CA ASP A 238 19.02 21.31 13.39
C ASP A 238 19.32 19.81 13.34
N GLN A 239 20.28 19.34 14.14
CA GLN A 239 20.66 17.93 14.17
C GLN A 239 19.57 17.08 14.82
N VAL A 240 19.03 17.53 15.97
CA VAL A 240 17.91 16.88 16.64
C VAL A 240 16.70 16.86 15.72
N PHE A 241 16.46 17.92 14.96
CA PHE A 241 15.39 18.02 13.99
C PHE A 241 15.52 16.99 12.86
N ILE A 242 16.68 16.90 12.21
CA ILE A 242 16.93 15.93 11.14
C ILE A 242 16.78 14.51 11.67
N ALA A 243 17.28 14.23 12.88
CA ALA A 243 17.16 12.92 13.51
C ALA A 243 15.70 12.55 13.79
N LEU A 244 14.90 13.48 14.33
CA LEU A 244 13.50 13.24 14.67
C LEU A 244 12.64 13.08 13.41
N LEU A 245 12.88 13.88 12.37
CA LEU A 245 12.25 13.72 11.07
C LEU A 245 12.57 12.35 10.45
N GLY A 246 13.84 11.95 10.49
CA GLY A 246 14.29 10.65 9.99
C GLY A 246 13.65 9.48 10.74
N PHE A 247 13.55 9.58 12.06
CA PHE A 247 12.87 8.58 12.90
C PHE A 247 11.38 8.48 12.57
N LEU A 248 10.68 9.62 12.47
CA LEU A 248 9.26 9.68 12.15
C LEU A 248 8.98 9.09 10.75
N MET A 249 9.80 9.44 9.77
CA MET A 249 9.80 8.86 8.41
C MET A 249 9.96 7.34 8.44
N GLY A 250 11.01 6.86 9.10
CA GLY A 250 11.29 5.44 9.23
C GLY A 250 10.13 4.67 9.89
N PHE A 251 9.53 5.26 10.91
CA PHE A 251 8.38 4.69 11.61
C PHE A 251 7.14 4.57 10.72
N VAL A 252 6.81 5.62 9.96
CA VAL A 252 5.68 5.59 9.01
C VAL A 252 5.92 4.55 7.91
N VAL A 253 7.12 4.51 7.33
CA VAL A 253 7.48 3.51 6.31
C VAL A 253 7.38 2.09 6.89
N TRP A 254 7.87 1.87 8.10
CA TRP A 254 7.76 0.58 8.79
C TRP A 254 6.29 0.17 9.00
N LEU A 255 5.43 1.07 9.46
CA LEU A 255 3.99 0.82 9.62
C LEU A 255 3.31 0.43 8.30
N LEU A 256 3.67 1.09 7.20
CA LEU A 256 3.13 0.82 5.86
C LEU A 256 3.60 -0.51 5.29
N LEU A 257 4.87 -0.88 5.50
CA LEU A 257 5.45 -2.12 5.02
C LEU A 257 4.99 -3.33 5.85
N ARG A 258 4.80 -3.17 7.17
CA ARG A 258 4.42 -4.24 8.10
C ARG A 258 3.25 -5.13 7.61
N PRO A 259 2.10 -4.61 7.13
CA PRO A 259 1.01 -5.46 6.64
C PRO A 259 1.39 -6.24 5.37
N ILE A 260 2.21 -5.67 4.48
CA ILE A 260 2.68 -6.33 3.26
C ILE A 260 3.52 -7.56 3.63
N TRP A 261 4.52 -7.39 4.49
CA TRP A 261 5.37 -8.49 4.97
C TRP A 261 4.60 -9.58 5.71
N ARG A 262 3.58 -9.20 6.49
CA ARG A 262 2.71 -10.17 7.18
C ARG A 262 1.91 -11.00 6.18
N ASP A 263 1.27 -10.35 5.22
CA ASP A 263 0.36 -11.02 4.28
C ASP A 263 1.14 -11.87 3.26
N LEU A 264 2.34 -11.45 2.84
CA LEU A 264 3.24 -12.26 2.01
C LEU A 264 3.71 -13.54 2.73
N ARG A 265 4.04 -13.47 4.03
CA ARG A 265 4.38 -14.67 4.81
C ARG A 265 3.21 -15.64 4.92
N LYS A 266 1.98 -15.14 5.06
CA LYS A 266 0.77 -15.98 5.03
C LYS A 266 0.58 -16.67 3.67
N LEU A 267 0.83 -15.96 2.57
CA LEU A 267 0.79 -16.55 1.24
C LEU A 267 1.87 -17.62 1.07
N GLN A 268 3.10 -17.37 1.53
CA GLN A 268 4.19 -18.35 1.50
C GLN A 268 3.81 -19.63 2.25
N HIS A 269 3.34 -19.52 3.50
CA HIS A 269 2.89 -20.67 4.28
C HIS A 269 1.73 -21.42 3.62
N ALA A 270 0.75 -20.70 3.06
CA ALA A 270 -0.36 -21.31 2.35
C ALA A 270 0.11 -22.07 1.09
N SER A 271 1.06 -21.49 0.34
CA SER A 271 1.66 -22.10 -0.84
C SER A 271 2.48 -23.35 -0.49
N ASP A 272 3.28 -23.31 0.57
CA ASP A 272 4.08 -24.46 1.03
C ASP A 272 3.18 -25.62 1.49
N ASN A 273 2.12 -25.33 2.25
CA ASN A 273 1.17 -26.34 2.71
C ASN A 273 0.36 -26.92 1.54
N PHE A 274 -0.07 -26.07 0.60
CA PHE A 274 -0.74 -26.52 -0.63
C PHE A 274 0.17 -27.43 -1.46
N GLY A 275 1.45 -27.05 -1.63
CA GLY A 275 2.46 -27.86 -2.32
C GLY A 275 2.77 -29.20 -1.65
N LYS A 276 2.55 -29.32 -0.34
CA LYS A 276 2.63 -30.58 0.42
C LYS A 276 1.38 -31.46 0.30
N GLY A 277 0.40 -31.07 -0.51
CA GLY A 277 -0.83 -31.83 -0.75
C GLY A 277 -2.00 -31.48 0.17
N GLN A 278 -1.90 -30.44 1.00
CA GLN A 278 -3.03 -29.92 1.78
C GLN A 278 -3.90 -29.00 0.90
N LEU A 279 -4.62 -29.60 -0.05
CA LEU A 279 -5.36 -28.90 -1.11
C LEU A 279 -6.49 -27.99 -0.61
N GLU A 280 -6.93 -28.16 0.64
CA GLU A 280 -7.94 -27.29 1.28
C GLU A 280 -7.35 -25.98 1.80
N THR A 281 -6.02 -25.85 1.84
CA THR A 281 -5.36 -24.65 2.37
C THR A 281 -5.71 -23.43 1.52
N ARG A 282 -6.06 -22.32 2.17
CA ARG A 282 -6.30 -21.03 1.54
C ARG A 282 -5.57 -19.91 2.26
N ALA A 283 -5.08 -18.95 1.49
CA ALA A 283 -4.43 -17.77 2.04
C ALA A 283 -5.49 -16.78 2.52
N HIS A 284 -5.64 -16.63 3.84
CA HIS A 284 -6.61 -15.73 4.45
C HIS A 284 -6.08 -14.29 4.48
N TYR A 285 -6.92 -13.33 4.08
CA TYR A 285 -6.53 -11.92 4.02
C TYR A 285 -7.64 -10.95 4.40
N SER A 286 -7.23 -9.77 4.87
CA SER A 286 -8.15 -8.67 5.19
C SER A 286 -8.59 -7.92 3.92
N ARG A 287 -9.80 -7.36 3.92
CA ARG A 287 -10.36 -6.57 2.81
C ARG A 287 -9.42 -5.45 2.32
N HIS A 288 -8.62 -4.90 3.24
CA HIS A 288 -7.69 -3.79 3.00
C HIS A 288 -6.24 -4.24 2.76
N SER A 289 -5.99 -5.53 2.49
CA SER A 289 -4.65 -6.01 2.20
C SER A 289 -4.10 -5.37 0.92
N PRO A 290 -2.90 -4.76 0.94
CA PRO A 290 -2.26 -4.19 -0.25
C PRO A 290 -2.00 -5.24 -1.35
N VAL A 291 -1.86 -6.51 -0.97
CA VAL A 291 -1.57 -7.65 -1.85
C VAL A 291 -2.80 -8.52 -2.14
N LYS A 292 -4.01 -8.03 -1.85
CA LYS A 292 -5.29 -8.75 -2.02
C LYS A 292 -5.44 -9.45 -3.38
N LYS A 293 -5.03 -8.81 -4.48
CA LYS A 293 -5.16 -9.37 -5.83
C LYS A 293 -4.36 -10.66 -6.00
N ILE A 294 -3.14 -10.70 -5.47
CA ILE A 294 -2.26 -11.88 -5.55
C ILE A 294 -2.86 -13.02 -4.72
N LEU A 295 -3.32 -12.71 -3.51
CA LEU A 295 -3.95 -13.70 -2.64
C LEU A 295 -5.25 -14.26 -3.24
N HIS A 296 -6.05 -13.42 -3.89
CA HIS A 296 -7.26 -13.86 -4.59
C HIS A 296 -6.92 -14.75 -5.79
N ALA A 297 -5.90 -14.38 -6.58
CA ALA A 297 -5.44 -15.20 -7.70
C ALA A 297 -4.95 -16.58 -7.22
N PHE A 298 -4.16 -16.62 -6.14
CA PHE A 298 -3.72 -17.86 -5.52
C PHE A 298 -4.89 -18.73 -5.06
N ASN A 299 -5.86 -18.16 -4.34
CA ASN A 299 -7.02 -18.91 -3.86
C ASN A 299 -7.90 -19.44 -5.01
N GLY A 300 -8.04 -18.68 -6.10
CA GLY A 300 -8.73 -19.13 -7.31
C GLY A 300 -8.04 -20.32 -7.96
N MET A 301 -6.71 -20.23 -8.16
CA MET A 301 -5.89 -21.33 -8.64
C MET A 301 -5.99 -22.57 -7.73
N ALA A 302 -5.89 -22.39 -6.40
CA ALA A 302 -5.98 -23.47 -5.43
C ALA A 302 -7.33 -24.20 -5.49
N THR A 303 -8.44 -23.46 -5.63
CA THR A 303 -9.77 -24.05 -5.81
C THR A 303 -9.88 -24.84 -7.11
N HIS A 304 -9.41 -24.27 -8.22
CA HIS A 304 -9.46 -24.96 -9.51
C HIS A 304 -8.65 -26.26 -9.50
N ILE A 305 -7.42 -26.23 -8.97
CA ILE A 305 -6.58 -27.43 -8.83
C ILE A 305 -7.22 -28.47 -7.90
N GLN A 306 -7.79 -28.05 -6.76
CA GLN A 306 -8.48 -28.96 -5.85
C GLN A 306 -9.65 -29.68 -6.54
N GLN A 307 -10.46 -28.94 -7.32
CA GLN A 307 -11.56 -29.51 -8.09
C GLN A 307 -11.05 -30.51 -9.12
N LEU A 308 -10.04 -30.15 -9.93
CA LEU A 308 -9.43 -31.05 -10.91
C LEU A 308 -8.92 -32.36 -10.29
N ILE A 309 -8.19 -32.27 -9.18
CA ILE A 309 -7.67 -33.46 -8.48
C ILE A 309 -8.81 -34.32 -7.92
N SER A 310 -9.85 -33.69 -7.37
CA SER A 310 -11.03 -34.41 -6.85
C SER A 310 -11.74 -35.16 -7.98
N SER A 311 -12.05 -34.48 -9.08
CA SER A 311 -12.72 -35.07 -10.25
C SER A 311 -11.89 -36.21 -10.85
N HIS A 312 -10.57 -36.03 -10.99
CA HIS A 312 -9.70 -37.09 -11.50
C HIS A 312 -9.67 -38.32 -10.58
N LYS A 313 -9.68 -38.10 -9.26
CA LYS A 313 -9.70 -39.19 -8.26
C LYS A 313 -11.04 -39.94 -8.27
N GLU A 314 -12.15 -39.23 -8.42
CA GLU A 314 -13.48 -39.81 -8.55
C GLU A 314 -13.61 -40.63 -9.83
N LEU A 315 -13.17 -40.06 -10.96
CA LEU A 315 -13.12 -40.75 -12.25
C LEU A 315 -12.29 -42.04 -12.16
N THR A 316 -11.07 -41.98 -11.62
CA THR A 316 -10.20 -43.17 -11.50
C THR A 316 -10.86 -44.28 -10.67
N ARG A 317 -11.57 -43.92 -9.59
CA ARG A 317 -12.30 -44.89 -8.77
C ARG A 317 -13.47 -45.51 -9.51
N ALA A 318 -14.27 -44.70 -10.19
CA ALA A 318 -15.41 -45.17 -10.96
C ALA A 318 -14.97 -46.11 -12.09
N VAL A 319 -13.92 -45.74 -12.84
CA VAL A 319 -13.31 -46.62 -13.86
C VAL A 319 -12.87 -47.96 -13.28
N SER A 320 -12.19 -47.93 -12.14
CA SER A 320 -11.73 -49.16 -11.48
C SER A 320 -12.89 -50.07 -11.07
N HIS A 321 -14.02 -49.49 -10.66
CA HIS A 321 -15.23 -50.21 -10.28
C HIS A 321 -15.93 -50.83 -11.50
N GLU A 322 -16.11 -50.04 -12.56
CA GLU A 322 -16.78 -50.46 -13.78
C GLU A 322 -15.98 -51.53 -14.54
N LEU A 323 -14.65 -51.47 -14.55
CA LEU A 323 -13.80 -52.51 -15.14
C LEU A 323 -13.80 -53.82 -14.34
N ARG A 324 -13.86 -53.76 -13.01
CA ARG A 324 -13.78 -54.97 -12.16
C ARG A 324 -14.95 -55.93 -12.40
N THR A 325 -16.13 -55.40 -12.69
CA THR A 325 -17.36 -56.18 -12.87
C THR A 325 -17.32 -57.13 -14.07
N PRO A 326 -17.14 -56.67 -15.32
CA PRO A 326 -17.04 -57.54 -16.49
C PRO A 326 -15.81 -58.47 -16.41
N VAL A 327 -14.69 -58.01 -15.85
CA VAL A 327 -13.52 -58.87 -15.64
C VAL A 327 -13.82 -60.04 -14.69
N SER A 328 -14.62 -59.81 -13.64
CA SER A 328 -15.05 -60.87 -12.72
C SER A 328 -16.03 -61.83 -13.39
N ARG A 329 -16.95 -61.33 -14.23
CA ARG A 329 -17.86 -62.16 -15.03
C ARG A 329 -17.12 -63.02 -16.04
N LEU A 330 -16.16 -62.44 -16.77
CA LEU A 330 -15.28 -63.17 -17.68
C LEU A 330 -14.55 -64.32 -16.99
N ARG A 331 -14.00 -64.06 -15.80
CA ARG A 331 -13.34 -65.09 -15.01
C ARG A 331 -14.30 -66.21 -14.60
N PHE A 332 -15.51 -65.87 -14.16
CA PHE A 332 -16.52 -66.85 -13.81
C PHE A 332 -16.96 -67.69 -15.02
N SER A 333 -17.24 -67.05 -16.16
CA SER A 333 -17.61 -67.74 -17.40
C SER A 333 -16.49 -68.66 -17.90
N LEU A 334 -15.23 -68.26 -17.75
CA LEU A 334 -14.06 -69.11 -18.03
C LEU A 334 -14.00 -70.34 -17.11
N GLU A 335 -14.20 -70.16 -15.79
CA GLU A 335 -14.22 -71.25 -14.82
C GLU A 335 -15.38 -72.23 -15.12
N MET A 336 -16.57 -71.73 -15.42
CA MET A 336 -17.73 -72.55 -15.79
C MET A 336 -17.55 -73.28 -17.12
N LEU A 337 -16.90 -72.66 -18.10
CA LEU A 337 -16.59 -73.28 -19.39
C LEU A 337 -15.59 -74.44 -19.25
N ALA A 338 -14.70 -74.40 -18.26
CA ALA A 338 -13.76 -75.49 -17.96
C ALA A 338 -14.46 -76.72 -17.35
N GLU A 339 -15.50 -76.53 -16.56
CA GLU A 339 -16.24 -77.61 -15.88
C GLU A 339 -17.40 -78.19 -16.72
N THR A 340 -17.91 -77.40 -17.67
CA THR A 340 -19.10 -77.75 -18.46
C THR A 340 -18.78 -78.67 -19.64
N LYS A 341 -19.45 -79.83 -19.69
CA LYS A 341 -19.36 -80.83 -20.78
C LYS A 341 -20.45 -80.68 -21.85
N ASP A 342 -21.55 -79.99 -21.53
CA ASP A 342 -22.64 -79.76 -22.47
C ASP A 342 -22.31 -78.66 -23.48
N GLU A 343 -22.44 -78.96 -24.76
CA GLU A 343 -22.07 -78.06 -25.87
C GLU A 343 -22.97 -76.81 -25.92
N LYS A 344 -24.26 -76.93 -25.53
CA LYS A 344 -25.18 -75.78 -25.51
C LYS A 344 -24.78 -74.77 -24.43
N SER A 345 -24.45 -75.25 -23.24
CA SER A 345 -23.99 -74.44 -22.12
C SER A 345 -22.61 -73.82 -22.39
N ARG A 346 -21.69 -74.56 -23.04
CA ARG A 346 -20.40 -74.00 -23.52
C ARG A 346 -20.58 -72.83 -24.48
N ARG A 347 -21.45 -72.96 -25.49
CA ARG A 347 -21.75 -71.85 -26.41
C ARG A 347 -22.34 -70.64 -25.70
N ARG A 348 -23.20 -70.87 -24.71
CA ARG A 348 -23.76 -69.79 -23.89
C ARG A 348 -22.66 -69.03 -23.14
N TYR A 349 -21.75 -69.71 -22.45
CA TYR A 349 -20.64 -69.04 -21.76
C TYR A 349 -19.69 -68.30 -22.71
N LEU A 350 -19.40 -68.85 -23.90
CA LEU A 350 -18.63 -68.14 -24.92
C LEU A 350 -19.35 -66.87 -25.41
N GLN A 351 -20.68 -66.91 -25.57
CA GLN A 351 -21.46 -65.74 -25.92
C GLN A 351 -21.45 -64.70 -24.79
N GLU A 352 -21.64 -65.12 -23.54
CA GLU A 352 -21.56 -64.24 -22.36
C GLU A 352 -20.18 -63.57 -22.27
N MET A 353 -19.10 -64.31 -22.50
CA MET A 353 -17.74 -63.75 -22.53
C MET A 353 -17.54 -62.75 -23.66
N ASN A 354 -18.02 -63.03 -24.88
CA ASN A 354 -17.91 -62.07 -25.99
C ASN A 354 -18.69 -60.79 -25.66
N THR A 355 -19.88 -60.91 -25.07
CA THR A 355 -20.66 -59.75 -24.61
C THR A 355 -19.90 -58.95 -23.55
N ASP A 356 -19.26 -59.60 -22.57
CA ASP A 356 -18.44 -58.90 -21.56
C ASP A 356 -17.21 -58.21 -22.17
N ILE A 357 -16.62 -58.76 -23.25
CA ILE A 357 -15.50 -58.14 -23.99
C ILE A 357 -15.98 -56.91 -24.77
N ASP A 358 -17.09 -57.03 -25.50
CA ASP A 358 -17.71 -55.91 -26.22
C ASP A 358 -18.09 -54.79 -25.24
N GLU A 359 -18.61 -55.16 -24.07
CA GLU A 359 -18.91 -54.23 -22.96
C GLU A 359 -17.63 -53.49 -22.53
N LEU A 360 -16.52 -54.19 -22.29
CA LEU A 360 -15.22 -53.58 -21.96
C LEU A 360 -14.70 -52.63 -23.05
N ASP A 361 -14.83 -52.98 -24.32
CA ASP A 361 -14.36 -52.15 -25.44
C ASP A 361 -15.18 -50.85 -25.55
N ASP A 362 -16.51 -50.95 -25.38
CA ASP A 362 -17.41 -49.80 -25.30
C ASP A 362 -17.04 -48.86 -24.15
N LEU A 363 -16.76 -49.40 -22.95
CA LEU A 363 -16.34 -48.60 -21.79
C LEU A 363 -15.02 -47.88 -22.07
N LEU A 364 -14.05 -48.60 -22.62
CA LEU A 364 -12.73 -48.05 -22.93
C LEU A 364 -12.84 -46.95 -24.00
N GLY A 365 -13.67 -47.17 -25.01
CA GLY A 365 -14.00 -46.20 -26.05
C GLY A 365 -14.64 -44.93 -25.48
N GLU A 366 -15.63 -45.06 -24.59
CA GLU A 366 -16.25 -43.92 -23.90
C GLU A 366 -15.23 -43.17 -23.03
N LEU A 367 -14.39 -43.89 -22.27
CA LEU A 367 -13.40 -43.30 -21.39
C LEU A 367 -12.32 -42.51 -22.13
N LEU A 368 -11.70 -43.11 -23.14
CA LEU A 368 -10.65 -42.47 -23.94
C LEU A 368 -11.17 -41.21 -24.62
N SER A 369 -12.45 -41.22 -24.95
CA SER A 369 -13.11 -40.09 -25.59
C SER A 369 -13.39 -38.95 -24.64
N TYR A 370 -13.92 -39.26 -23.45
CA TYR A 370 -14.06 -38.29 -22.38
C TYR A 370 -12.69 -37.65 -22.02
N ALA A 371 -11.64 -38.47 -21.90
CA ALA A 371 -10.29 -37.99 -21.56
C ALA A 371 -9.56 -37.22 -22.69
N ARG A 372 -9.96 -37.40 -23.96
CA ARG A 372 -9.47 -36.57 -25.07
C ARG A 372 -10.13 -35.19 -25.04
N MET A 373 -11.44 -35.15 -24.81
CA MET A 373 -12.19 -33.89 -24.82
C MET A 373 -11.92 -33.00 -23.60
N ASP A 374 -11.50 -33.60 -22.48
CA ASP A 374 -11.00 -32.84 -21.32
C ASP A 374 -9.67 -32.11 -21.59
N ARG A 375 -8.86 -32.59 -22.55
CA ARG A 375 -7.55 -32.01 -22.90
C ARG A 375 -7.59 -31.12 -24.14
N ASP A 376 -8.37 -31.50 -25.15
CA ASP A 376 -8.31 -30.92 -26.50
C ASP A 376 -9.43 -29.91 -26.78
N GLN A 377 -10.02 -29.24 -25.77
CA GLN A 377 -11.02 -28.18 -26.00
C GLN A 377 -10.51 -27.06 -26.94
N GLU A 378 -9.20 -26.93 -27.10
CA GLU A 378 -8.54 -25.95 -27.97
C GLU A 378 -8.48 -26.36 -29.47
N PHE A 379 -8.84 -27.59 -29.86
CA PHE A 379 -8.69 -28.11 -31.25
C PHE A 379 -10.01 -28.54 -31.91
N ILE A 380 -11.08 -27.75 -31.73
CA ILE A 380 -12.36 -28.00 -32.42
C ILE A 380 -12.27 -27.50 -33.86
N GLU A 381 -12.57 -28.38 -34.82
CA GLU A 381 -12.61 -28.02 -36.23
C GLU A 381 -14.00 -27.53 -36.61
N TYR A 382 -14.23 -26.22 -36.46
CA TYR A 382 -15.48 -25.58 -36.86
C TYR A 382 -15.61 -25.55 -38.38
N THR A 383 -16.63 -26.22 -38.90
CA THR A 383 -16.97 -26.20 -40.32
C THR A 383 -18.44 -25.77 -40.50
N PRO A 384 -18.77 -25.05 -41.58
CA PRO A 384 -20.15 -24.69 -41.88
C PRO A 384 -20.92 -25.95 -42.31
N VAL A 385 -21.91 -26.34 -41.51
CA VAL A 385 -22.72 -27.55 -41.73
C VAL A 385 -24.19 -27.17 -41.91
N LEU A 386 -24.82 -27.71 -42.96
CA LEU A 386 -26.26 -27.59 -43.16
C LEU A 386 -26.99 -28.56 -42.22
N LEU A 387 -27.70 -28.02 -41.23
CA LEU A 387 -28.18 -28.81 -40.09
C LEU A 387 -29.22 -29.87 -40.45
N ARG A 388 -30.11 -29.58 -41.41
CA ARG A 388 -31.16 -30.52 -41.82
C ARG A 388 -30.55 -31.75 -42.51
N ASP A 389 -29.62 -31.52 -43.43
CA ASP A 389 -28.93 -32.57 -44.18
C ASP A 389 -28.09 -33.43 -43.25
N TRP A 390 -27.32 -32.79 -42.36
CA TRP A 390 -26.54 -33.48 -41.35
C TRP A 390 -27.42 -34.33 -40.43
N LEU A 391 -28.53 -33.79 -39.91
CA LEU A 391 -29.44 -34.55 -39.05
C LEU A 391 -30.05 -35.74 -39.79
N GLN A 392 -30.44 -35.56 -41.06
CA GLN A 392 -30.99 -36.62 -41.89
C GLN A 392 -29.97 -37.74 -42.14
N GLU A 393 -28.70 -37.40 -42.38
CA GLU A 393 -27.60 -38.37 -42.48
C GLU A 393 -27.41 -39.15 -41.17
N GLN A 394 -27.35 -38.46 -40.03
CA GLN A 394 -27.22 -39.12 -38.73
C GLN A 394 -28.39 -40.07 -38.43
N MET A 395 -29.59 -39.72 -38.88
CA MET A 395 -30.78 -40.54 -38.69
C MET A 395 -30.77 -41.82 -39.52
N LEU A 396 -30.22 -41.79 -40.74
CA LEU A 396 -30.03 -42.99 -41.56
C LEU A 396 -29.11 -44.01 -40.87
N MET A 397 -28.07 -43.53 -40.19
CA MET A 397 -27.12 -44.36 -39.45
C MET A 397 -27.76 -45.00 -38.20
N HIS A 398 -28.62 -44.28 -37.48
CA HIS A 398 -29.19 -44.72 -36.22
C HIS A 398 -30.51 -45.51 -36.36
N LYS A 399 -31.17 -45.47 -37.51
CA LYS A 399 -32.37 -46.28 -37.78
C LYS A 399 -32.18 -47.79 -37.54
N ARG A 400 -30.96 -48.31 -37.76
CA ARG A 400 -30.63 -49.73 -37.52
C ARG A 400 -30.31 -50.04 -36.05
N VAL A 401 -29.85 -49.05 -35.29
CA VAL A 401 -29.41 -49.22 -33.90
C VAL A 401 -30.62 -49.35 -32.96
N CYS A 402 -31.72 -48.66 -33.25
CA CYS A 402 -32.95 -48.70 -32.45
C CYS A 402 -34.01 -49.64 -33.04
N ASN A 403 -33.61 -50.83 -33.50
CA ASN A 403 -34.42 -51.74 -34.35
C ASN A 403 -35.81 -52.14 -33.77
N THR A 404 -36.06 -51.88 -32.48
CA THR A 404 -37.33 -52.17 -31.78
C THR A 404 -38.10 -50.91 -31.35
N LYS A 405 -37.63 -49.70 -31.66
CA LYS A 405 -38.22 -48.42 -31.22
C LYS A 405 -38.50 -47.50 -32.42
N THR A 406 -39.52 -46.65 -32.31
CA THR A 406 -39.89 -45.68 -33.34
C THR A 406 -39.09 -44.40 -33.17
N LEU A 407 -38.22 -44.11 -34.14
CA LEU A 407 -37.48 -42.85 -34.23
C LEU A 407 -38.25 -41.84 -35.11
N GLN A 408 -38.62 -40.71 -34.53
CA GLN A 408 -39.29 -39.61 -35.24
C GLN A 408 -38.41 -38.37 -35.27
N ILE A 409 -38.51 -37.58 -36.34
CA ILE A 409 -37.79 -36.32 -36.49
C ILE A 409 -38.80 -35.22 -36.77
N SER A 410 -38.67 -34.10 -36.09
CA SER A 410 -39.38 -32.87 -36.41
C SER A 410 -38.46 -31.66 -36.43
N HIS A 411 -38.92 -30.61 -37.10
CA HIS A 411 -38.22 -29.33 -37.18
C HIS A 411 -39.16 -28.22 -36.71
N ASP A 412 -38.62 -27.24 -35.99
CA ASP A 412 -39.36 -26.03 -35.64
C ASP A 412 -39.73 -25.26 -36.92
N PRO A 413 -40.99 -24.82 -37.09
CA PRO A 413 -41.38 -23.94 -38.19
C PRO A 413 -40.53 -22.67 -38.32
N LYS A 414 -39.97 -22.18 -37.22
CA LYS A 414 -39.10 -20.98 -37.17
C LYS A 414 -37.66 -21.26 -37.61
N LEU A 415 -37.27 -22.54 -37.76
CA LEU A 415 -35.94 -22.91 -38.24
C LEU A 415 -35.83 -22.54 -39.74
N PRO A 416 -34.81 -21.77 -40.16
CA PRO A 416 -34.59 -21.48 -41.58
C PRO A 416 -34.49 -22.75 -42.43
N SER A 417 -34.92 -22.69 -43.68
CA SER A 417 -34.80 -23.83 -44.62
C SER A 417 -33.34 -24.21 -44.86
N GLN A 418 -32.46 -23.20 -44.98
CA GLN A 418 -31.00 -23.34 -45.10
C GLN A 418 -30.29 -22.96 -43.80
N ALA A 419 -30.63 -23.62 -42.69
CA ALA A 419 -29.97 -23.39 -41.41
C ALA A 419 -28.54 -23.96 -41.42
N VAL A 420 -27.54 -23.09 -41.42
CA VAL A 420 -26.12 -23.44 -41.36
C VAL A 420 -25.57 -23.10 -39.99
N ALA A 421 -24.85 -24.03 -39.37
CA ALA A 421 -24.10 -23.79 -38.13
C ALA A 421 -22.61 -24.05 -38.35
N CYS A 422 -21.76 -23.18 -37.80
CA CYS A 422 -20.34 -23.48 -37.62
C CYS A 422 -20.19 -24.44 -36.43
N MET A 423 -19.87 -25.70 -36.69
CA MET A 423 -19.69 -26.74 -35.67
C MET A 423 -18.73 -27.82 -36.14
N ASP A 424 -18.24 -28.65 -35.22
CA ASP A 424 -17.57 -29.91 -35.56
C ASP A 424 -18.63 -31.00 -35.79
N PRO A 425 -18.83 -31.46 -37.04
CA PRO A 425 -19.87 -32.43 -37.38
C PRO A 425 -19.66 -33.79 -36.70
N LYS A 426 -18.41 -34.18 -36.43
CA LYS A 426 -18.08 -35.48 -35.81
C LYS A 426 -18.39 -35.45 -34.33
N LEU A 427 -17.99 -34.39 -33.63
CA LEU A 427 -18.29 -34.23 -32.21
C LEU A 427 -19.79 -34.09 -31.98
N MET A 428 -20.49 -33.27 -32.76
CA MET A 428 -21.95 -33.15 -32.60
C MET A 428 -22.68 -34.46 -32.96
N ALA A 429 -22.20 -35.22 -33.96
CA ALA A 429 -22.79 -36.52 -34.32
C ALA A 429 -22.69 -37.49 -33.15
N ARG A 430 -21.56 -37.42 -32.43
CA ARG A 430 -21.35 -38.19 -31.22
C ARG A 430 -22.28 -37.79 -30.08
N ALA A 431 -22.47 -36.49 -29.85
CA ALA A 431 -23.43 -36.02 -28.84
C ALA A 431 -24.84 -36.54 -29.15
N LEU A 432 -25.28 -36.39 -30.39
CA LEU A 432 -26.57 -36.89 -30.85
C LEU A 432 -26.68 -38.41 -30.71
N SER A 433 -25.64 -39.17 -31.09
CA SER A 433 -25.60 -40.63 -30.94
C SER A 433 -25.76 -41.06 -29.48
N ASN A 434 -25.05 -40.40 -28.55
CA ASN A 434 -25.19 -40.66 -27.12
C ASN A 434 -26.61 -40.37 -26.62
N LEU A 435 -27.23 -39.27 -27.06
CA LEU A 435 -28.61 -38.95 -26.69
C LEU A 435 -29.62 -39.94 -27.28
N ILE A 436 -29.49 -40.33 -28.54
CA ILE A 436 -30.38 -41.32 -29.18
C ILE A 436 -30.25 -42.67 -28.51
N ARG A 437 -29.01 -43.14 -28.25
CA ARG A 437 -28.78 -44.42 -27.57
C ARG A 437 -29.37 -44.40 -26.16
N ASN A 438 -29.26 -43.27 -25.46
CA ASN A 438 -29.90 -43.08 -24.17
C ASN A 438 -31.44 -43.15 -24.29
N GLY A 439 -32.02 -42.41 -25.22
CA GLY A 439 -33.46 -42.43 -25.50
C GLY A 439 -33.95 -43.84 -25.84
N CYS A 440 -33.32 -44.53 -26.78
CA CYS A 440 -33.74 -45.88 -27.20
C CYS A 440 -33.59 -46.94 -26.10
N ARG A 441 -32.66 -46.74 -25.15
CA ARG A 441 -32.46 -47.62 -24.00
C ARG A 441 -33.59 -47.49 -22.98
N TYR A 442 -34.08 -46.27 -22.73
CA TYR A 442 -35.06 -45.99 -21.67
C TYR A 442 -36.49 -45.79 -22.16
N ALA A 443 -36.69 -45.47 -23.44
CA ALA A 443 -38.00 -45.35 -24.08
C ALA A 443 -38.77 -46.66 -24.00
N ASP A 444 -40.08 -46.57 -23.84
CA ASP A 444 -40.98 -47.71 -23.98
C ASP A 444 -41.20 -48.04 -25.47
N GLN A 445 -41.46 -47.03 -26.30
CA GLN A 445 -41.69 -47.23 -27.74
C GLN A 445 -41.13 -46.12 -28.62
N ASN A 446 -41.13 -44.87 -28.16
CA ASN A 446 -40.94 -43.70 -29.01
C ASN A 446 -39.76 -42.83 -28.55
N VAL A 447 -38.94 -42.43 -29.53
CA VAL A 447 -37.89 -41.44 -29.36
C VAL A 447 -38.07 -40.36 -30.43
N HIS A 448 -38.20 -39.12 -29.99
CA HIS A 448 -38.44 -37.98 -30.86
C HIS A 448 -37.25 -37.04 -30.84
N ILE A 449 -36.65 -36.82 -32.02
CA ILE A 449 -35.59 -35.84 -32.21
C ILE A 449 -36.21 -34.56 -32.79
N HIS A 450 -35.95 -33.43 -32.15
CA HIS A 450 -36.45 -32.14 -32.60
C HIS A 450 -35.31 -31.14 -32.77
N LEU A 451 -35.25 -30.52 -33.95
CA LEU A 451 -34.31 -29.44 -34.27
C LEU A 451 -35.06 -28.11 -34.37
N GLY A 452 -34.70 -27.16 -33.50
CA GLY A 452 -35.33 -25.86 -33.40
C GLY A 452 -34.35 -24.70 -33.39
N PHE A 453 -34.91 -23.49 -33.32
CA PHE A 453 -34.16 -22.25 -33.29
C PHE A 453 -34.82 -21.24 -32.35
N ASN A 454 -34.05 -20.69 -31.42
CA ASN A 454 -34.54 -19.67 -30.50
C ASN A 454 -33.44 -18.66 -30.14
N SER A 455 -33.76 -17.36 -30.23
CA SER A 455 -32.90 -16.25 -29.77
C SER A 455 -31.43 -16.33 -30.23
N GLY A 456 -31.18 -16.69 -31.49
CA GLY A 456 -29.82 -16.80 -32.04
C GLY A 456 -29.08 -18.09 -31.68
N LYS A 457 -29.78 -19.09 -31.11
CA LYS A 457 -29.25 -20.42 -30.82
C LYS A 457 -30.01 -21.50 -31.57
N TYR A 458 -29.28 -22.49 -32.06
CA TYR A 458 -29.85 -23.77 -32.48
C TYR A 458 -30.14 -24.64 -31.27
N LEU A 459 -31.21 -25.41 -31.35
CA LEU A 459 -31.68 -26.31 -30.31
C LEU A 459 -31.82 -27.71 -30.91
N LEU A 460 -31.04 -28.68 -30.42
CA LEU A 460 -31.20 -30.08 -30.76
C LEU A 460 -31.67 -30.82 -29.52
N SER A 461 -32.85 -31.43 -29.60
CA SER A 461 -33.42 -32.16 -28.48
C SER A 461 -33.79 -33.59 -28.83
N VAL A 462 -33.64 -34.47 -27.85
CA VAL A 462 -34.04 -35.87 -27.90
C VAL A 462 -34.98 -36.13 -26.73
N ASP A 463 -36.21 -36.53 -27.04
CA ASP A 463 -37.32 -36.77 -26.13
C ASP A 463 -37.71 -38.26 -26.17
N ASP A 464 -37.95 -38.89 -25.02
CA ASP A 464 -38.37 -40.29 -24.91
C ASP A 464 -39.65 -40.46 -24.08
N ASP A 465 -40.35 -41.58 -24.30
CA ASP A 465 -41.56 -41.98 -23.55
C ASP A 465 -41.26 -42.91 -22.37
N GLY A 466 -40.05 -42.86 -21.83
CA GLY A 466 -39.60 -43.70 -20.71
C GLY A 466 -40.04 -43.19 -19.32
N PRO A 467 -39.43 -43.71 -18.23
CA PRO A 467 -39.78 -43.34 -16.85
C PRO A 467 -39.31 -41.94 -16.41
N GLY A 468 -38.56 -41.23 -17.25
CA GLY A 468 -37.97 -39.93 -16.93
C GLY A 468 -36.81 -40.01 -15.93
N ILE A 469 -36.39 -38.85 -15.42
CA ILE A 469 -35.25 -38.71 -14.49
C ILE A 469 -35.74 -38.33 -13.08
N PRO A 470 -35.42 -39.11 -12.04
CA PRO A 470 -35.76 -38.78 -10.65
C PRO A 470 -35.21 -37.42 -10.20
N ALA A 471 -36.00 -36.64 -9.46
CA ALA A 471 -35.63 -35.28 -9.02
C ALA A 471 -34.27 -35.20 -8.29
N ALA A 472 -33.94 -36.23 -7.51
CA ALA A 472 -32.72 -36.28 -6.70
C ALA A 472 -31.41 -36.25 -7.52
N ILE A 473 -31.46 -36.61 -8.80
CA ILE A 473 -30.27 -36.71 -9.66
C ILE A 473 -30.32 -35.76 -10.88
N GLN A 474 -31.38 -34.96 -11.04
CA GLN A 474 -31.53 -34.09 -12.21
C GLN A 474 -30.41 -33.06 -12.35
N GLU A 475 -29.91 -32.54 -11.23
CA GLU A 475 -28.81 -31.55 -11.23
C GLU A 475 -27.46 -32.16 -11.59
N SER A 476 -27.23 -33.42 -11.22
CA SER A 476 -25.96 -34.12 -11.41
C SER A 476 -25.96 -35.09 -12.59
N ILE A 477 -27.05 -35.22 -13.35
CA ILE A 477 -27.19 -36.25 -14.40
C ILE A 477 -26.18 -36.13 -15.54
N PHE A 478 -25.58 -34.95 -15.69
CA PHE A 478 -24.50 -34.69 -16.66
C PHE A 478 -23.10 -34.88 -16.07
N GLU A 479 -22.97 -35.18 -14.78
CA GLU A 479 -21.69 -35.50 -14.16
C GLU A 479 -21.27 -36.94 -14.50
N PRO A 480 -19.97 -37.19 -14.74
CA PRO A 480 -19.47 -38.51 -15.13
C PRO A 480 -19.88 -39.61 -14.15
N PHE A 481 -20.21 -40.79 -14.68
CA PHE A 481 -20.62 -41.99 -13.93
C PHE A 481 -21.93 -41.85 -13.13
N THR A 482 -22.69 -40.78 -13.33
CA THR A 482 -24.01 -40.61 -12.70
C THR A 482 -25.07 -41.48 -13.38
N ARG A 483 -25.89 -42.18 -12.59
CA ARG A 483 -26.98 -43.05 -13.06
C ARG A 483 -28.27 -42.81 -12.27
N ALA A 484 -29.42 -42.98 -12.94
CA ALA A 484 -30.74 -42.81 -12.36
C ALA A 484 -31.19 -43.93 -11.42
N ASP A 485 -30.71 -45.15 -11.64
CA ASP A 485 -30.99 -46.28 -10.78
C ASP A 485 -29.75 -47.20 -10.72
N PRO A 486 -29.07 -47.30 -9.56
CA PRO A 486 -27.93 -48.20 -9.37
C PRO A 486 -28.31 -49.69 -9.34
N SER A 487 -29.61 -50.00 -9.14
CA SER A 487 -30.11 -51.34 -8.82
C SER A 487 -30.70 -52.11 -10.02
N ARG A 488 -31.01 -51.42 -11.12
CA ARG A 488 -31.49 -52.05 -12.36
C ARG A 488 -30.36 -52.83 -13.05
N ASP A 489 -30.71 -54.04 -13.49
CA ASP A 489 -29.81 -55.04 -14.08
C ASP A 489 -28.68 -54.44 -14.91
N ARG A 490 -27.44 -54.77 -14.53
CA ARG A 490 -26.21 -54.36 -15.21
C ARG A 490 -26.22 -54.69 -16.71
N ASN A 491 -27.01 -55.69 -17.10
CA ASN A 491 -27.25 -56.09 -18.49
C ASN A 491 -27.98 -55.05 -19.37
N SER A 492 -28.61 -54.03 -18.78
CA SER A 492 -29.27 -52.96 -19.54
C SER A 492 -28.28 -51.91 -20.09
N GLY A 493 -27.02 -51.93 -19.61
CA GLY A 493 -25.87 -51.19 -20.15
C GLY A 493 -25.84 -49.68 -19.85
N GLY A 494 -24.65 -49.10 -19.94
CA GLY A 494 -24.39 -47.65 -19.83
C GLY A 494 -23.60 -47.26 -18.58
N TYR A 495 -22.41 -46.68 -18.78
CA TYR A 495 -21.45 -46.38 -17.72
C TYR A 495 -21.61 -45.00 -17.09
N GLY A 496 -22.68 -44.27 -17.43
CA GLY A 496 -22.90 -42.89 -16.95
C GLY A 496 -21.94 -41.86 -17.56
N LEU A 497 -21.20 -42.21 -18.62
CA LEU A 497 -20.30 -41.27 -19.32
C LEU A 497 -20.99 -40.56 -20.51
N GLY A 498 -22.03 -41.16 -21.08
CA GLY A 498 -22.69 -40.64 -22.29
C GLY A 498 -23.17 -39.19 -22.17
N LEU A 499 -23.87 -38.84 -21.09
CA LEU A 499 -24.37 -37.48 -20.87
C LEU A 499 -23.28 -36.49 -20.48
N ALA A 500 -22.23 -36.94 -19.79
CA ALA A 500 -21.04 -36.12 -19.51
C ALA A 500 -20.27 -35.76 -20.79
N ILE A 501 -20.16 -36.71 -21.74
CA ILE A 501 -19.61 -36.45 -23.07
C ILE A 501 -20.48 -35.43 -23.82
N VAL A 502 -21.81 -35.56 -23.76
CA VAL A 502 -22.73 -34.57 -24.39
C VAL A 502 -22.51 -33.18 -23.80
N LYS A 503 -22.36 -33.05 -22.49
CA LYS A 503 -22.06 -31.78 -21.81
C LYS A 503 -20.75 -31.18 -22.29
N GLN A 504 -19.67 -31.96 -22.33
CA GLN A 504 -18.37 -31.50 -22.86
C GLN A 504 -18.48 -31.05 -24.32
N ILE A 505 -19.21 -31.77 -25.18
CA ILE A 505 -19.40 -31.37 -26.59
C ILE A 505 -20.15 -30.05 -26.69
N ALA A 506 -21.23 -29.90 -25.90
CA ALA A 506 -22.01 -28.67 -25.89
C ALA A 506 -21.16 -27.48 -25.43
N GLU A 507 -20.41 -27.63 -24.32
CA GLU A 507 -19.52 -26.59 -23.78
C GLU A 507 -18.39 -26.24 -24.76
N ALA A 508 -17.81 -27.26 -25.42
CA ALA A 508 -16.81 -27.09 -26.47
C ALA A 508 -17.34 -26.21 -27.62
N HIS A 509 -18.62 -26.35 -27.98
CA HIS A 509 -19.31 -25.51 -28.97
C HIS A 509 -19.87 -24.19 -28.39
N GLN A 510 -19.37 -23.75 -27.23
CA GLN A 510 -19.83 -22.54 -26.52
C GLN A 510 -21.34 -22.55 -26.22
N GLY A 511 -21.89 -23.76 -26.13
CA GLY A 511 -23.29 -24.07 -25.91
C GLY A 511 -23.57 -24.54 -24.49
N SER A 512 -24.73 -25.15 -24.30
CA SER A 512 -25.11 -25.81 -23.05
C SER A 512 -26.05 -26.97 -23.30
N VAL A 513 -26.02 -27.98 -22.43
CA VAL A 513 -26.98 -29.08 -22.40
C VAL A 513 -27.86 -28.96 -21.15
N GLN A 514 -29.16 -29.23 -21.29
CA GLN A 514 -30.12 -29.15 -20.20
C GLN A 514 -31.14 -30.28 -20.26
N LEU A 515 -31.69 -30.63 -19.10
CA LEU A 515 -32.88 -31.48 -18.98
C LEU A 515 -34.12 -30.59 -19.12
N GLY A 516 -34.93 -30.85 -20.14
CA GLY A 516 -36.20 -30.19 -20.40
C GLY A 516 -37.39 -31.04 -19.94
N LYS A 517 -38.59 -30.47 -20.09
CA LYS A 517 -39.84 -31.20 -19.88
C LYS A 517 -40.18 -32.01 -21.14
N SER A 518 -40.29 -33.33 -20.98
CA SER A 518 -40.76 -34.23 -22.04
C SER A 518 -42.26 -34.05 -22.27
N GLU A 519 -42.66 -34.01 -23.54
CA GLU A 519 -44.08 -34.07 -23.94
C GLU A 519 -44.59 -35.52 -24.02
N LEU A 520 -43.68 -36.47 -24.12
CA LEU A 520 -43.94 -37.91 -24.17
C LEU A 520 -44.05 -38.54 -22.76
N GLY A 521 -43.64 -37.81 -21.72
CA GLY A 521 -43.72 -38.23 -20.32
C GLY A 521 -42.40 -38.77 -19.75
N GLY A 522 -41.38 -38.99 -20.57
CA GLY A 522 -40.05 -39.46 -20.16
C GLY A 522 -39.03 -38.36 -19.99
N ALA A 523 -37.82 -38.55 -20.54
CA ALA A 523 -36.73 -37.57 -20.45
C ALA A 523 -36.57 -36.78 -21.75
N LYS A 524 -36.29 -35.47 -21.63
CA LYS A 524 -35.96 -34.61 -22.77
C LYS A 524 -34.62 -33.94 -22.54
N PHE A 525 -33.62 -34.24 -23.36
CA PHE A 525 -32.33 -33.57 -23.31
C PHE A 525 -32.22 -32.56 -24.44
N ILE A 526 -31.76 -31.34 -24.14
CA ILE A 526 -31.69 -30.23 -25.09
C ILE A 526 -30.25 -29.71 -25.13
N ILE A 527 -29.60 -29.82 -26.29
CA ILE A 527 -28.34 -29.15 -26.61
C ILE A 527 -28.67 -27.82 -27.27
N SER A 528 -28.03 -26.75 -26.80
CA SER A 528 -28.16 -25.40 -27.37
C SER A 528 -26.79 -24.84 -27.70
N TRP A 529 -26.60 -24.28 -28.90
CA TRP A 529 -25.35 -23.62 -29.32
C TRP A 529 -25.65 -22.45 -30.26
N TRP A 530 -24.70 -21.54 -30.43
CA TRP A 530 -24.90 -20.29 -31.17
C TRP A 530 -24.82 -20.52 -32.69
N VAL A 531 -25.59 -19.72 -33.45
CA VAL A 531 -25.55 -19.75 -34.93
C VAL A 531 -24.16 -19.37 -35.45
N GLU A 532 -23.57 -18.33 -34.87
CA GLU A 532 -22.22 -17.86 -35.16
C GLU A 532 -21.32 -18.23 -33.98
N SER A 533 -20.59 -19.34 -34.12
CA SER A 533 -19.51 -19.71 -33.20
C SER A 533 -18.18 -19.37 -33.89
N PHE A 534 -17.88 -18.06 -33.96
CA PHE A 534 -16.73 -17.42 -34.62
C PHE A 534 -16.57 -17.62 -36.14
#